data_AF-A0A349Y2V6-F1
#
_entry.id   AF-A0A349Y2V6-F1
#
_cell.length_a   1.000
_cell.length_b   1.000
_cell.length_c   1.000
_cell.angle_alpha   90.00
_cell.angle_beta   90.00
_cell.angle_gamma   90.00
#
_symmetry.space_group_name_H-M   'P 1'
#
loop_
_entity.id
_entity.type
_entity.pdbx_description
1 polymer ?
#
loop_
_entity_poly.entity_id
_entity_poly.type
_entity_poly.pdbx_seq_one_letter_code
_entity_poly.pdbx_strand_id
1 'polypeptide(L)'
;MAKFIKPFRGVPVGEIYPVQFAAGVDCPAELVAGALSVGALSLDTAPLHALSLVGSSILPSQVPLVDGVTVSLGDVVSHAHAASGLTADAWNALDEGTRDEAIGVSIQQLTAEAEAKKAMTSSDPAAAEAGDAGNTPPAAEKGELIQQLEAAGVAFDKRWGVDKLTAALTEARKD
;
A
#
# COMPACT_ATOMS: atom_id res chain seq x y z
N MET A 1 7.82 -15.93 31.58
CA MET A 1 7.65 -14.96 32.68
C MET A 1 8.02 -13.59 32.16
N ALA A 2 7.21 -12.57 32.46
CA ALA A 2 7.43 -11.23 31.93
C ALA A 2 8.68 -10.62 32.59
N LYS A 3 9.61 -10.11 31.78
CA LYS A 3 10.81 -9.44 32.28
C LYS A 3 10.65 -7.93 32.15
N PHE A 4 11.24 -7.20 33.09
CA PHE A 4 11.29 -5.75 33.00
C PHE A 4 12.19 -5.31 31.83
N ILE A 5 11.71 -4.44 30.96
CA ILE A 5 12.52 -3.86 29.86
C ILE A 5 13.22 -2.56 30.26
N LYS A 6 12.70 -1.90 31.28
CA LYS A 6 13.21 -0.65 31.84
C LYS A 6 13.09 -0.70 33.36
N PRO A 7 13.88 0.09 34.10
CA PRO A 7 13.75 0.13 35.55
C PRO A 7 12.32 0.47 35.95
N PHE A 8 11.75 -0.34 36.84
CA PHE A 8 10.39 -0.20 37.33
C PHE A 8 10.42 0.00 38.84
N ARG A 9 9.55 0.88 39.35
CA ARG A 9 9.42 1.11 40.78
C ARG A 9 8.03 0.70 41.23
N GLY A 10 7.95 -0.33 42.07
CA GLY A 10 6.69 -0.89 42.54
C GLY A 10 6.78 -1.31 44.00
N VAL A 11 5.65 -1.39 44.68
CA VAL A 11 5.56 -1.87 46.06
C VAL A 11 5.11 -3.33 46.00
N PRO A 12 6.00 -4.31 46.19
CA PRO A 12 5.61 -5.71 46.24
C PRO A 12 4.77 -5.99 47.49
N VAL A 13 4.00 -7.09 47.46
CA VAL A 13 3.15 -7.49 48.59
C VAL A 13 4.01 -7.72 49.84
N GLY A 14 3.61 -7.13 50.97
CA GLY A 14 4.35 -7.22 52.24
C GLY A 14 5.40 -6.12 52.46
N GLU A 15 5.72 -5.32 51.43
CA GLU A 15 6.56 -4.14 51.58
C GLU A 15 5.70 -2.87 51.73
N ILE A 16 6.19 -1.91 52.51
CA ILE A 16 5.53 -0.61 52.70
C ILE A 16 6.13 0.45 51.75
N TYR A 17 7.37 0.21 51.28
CA TYR A 17 8.11 1.17 50.45
C TYR A 17 8.31 0.67 49.02
N PRO A 18 8.35 1.58 48.02
CA PRO A 18 8.56 1.19 46.63
C PRO A 18 10.01 0.75 46.38
N VAL A 19 10.15 -0.48 45.88
CA VAL A 19 11.41 -1.11 45.49
C VAL A 19 11.68 -0.82 44.00
N GLN A 20 12.95 -0.61 43.66
CA GLN A 20 13.38 -0.42 42.28
C GLN A 20 13.89 -1.74 41.69
N PHE A 21 13.23 -2.19 40.63
CA PHE A 21 13.59 -3.37 39.85
C PHE A 21 14.41 -2.93 38.64
N ALA A 22 15.52 -3.63 38.40
CA ALA A 22 16.36 -3.41 37.22
C ALA A 22 15.74 -4.06 35.96
N ALA A 23 16.14 -3.57 34.78
CA ALA A 23 15.81 -4.22 33.52
C ALA A 23 16.42 -5.64 33.47
N GLY A 24 15.71 -6.58 32.87
CA GLY A 24 16.07 -7.99 32.76
C GLY A 24 15.66 -8.87 33.95
N VAL A 25 15.19 -8.27 35.05
CA VAL A 25 14.69 -9.01 36.23
C VAL A 25 13.27 -9.52 35.97
N ASP A 26 12.96 -10.68 36.55
CA ASP A 26 11.64 -11.30 36.49
C ASP A 26 10.59 -10.44 37.22
N CYS A 27 9.44 -10.21 36.58
CA CYS A 27 8.37 -9.41 37.16
C CYS A 27 7.44 -10.27 38.02
N PRO A 28 7.29 -9.96 39.33
CA PRO A 28 6.32 -10.64 40.17
C PRO A 28 4.89 -10.36 39.70
N ALA A 29 4.03 -11.38 39.71
CA ALA A 29 2.65 -11.32 39.18
C ALA A 29 1.83 -10.13 39.70
N GLU A 30 2.00 -9.77 40.97
CA GLU A 30 1.33 -8.65 41.63
C GLU A 30 1.67 -7.28 41.01
N LEU A 31 2.89 -7.14 40.47
CA LEU A 31 3.36 -5.93 39.82
C LEU A 31 3.15 -5.96 38.31
N VAL A 32 2.66 -7.07 37.75
CA VAL A 32 2.48 -7.19 36.30
C VAL A 32 1.50 -6.16 35.78
N ALA A 33 0.36 -5.96 36.44
CA ALA A 33 -0.65 -4.97 36.01
C ALA A 33 -0.09 -3.54 36.03
N GLY A 34 0.62 -3.17 37.10
CA GLY A 34 1.23 -1.84 37.22
C GLY A 34 2.39 -1.64 36.25
N ALA A 35 3.25 -2.65 36.10
CA ALA A 35 4.38 -2.63 35.19
C ALA A 35 3.94 -2.63 33.72
N LEU A 36 2.86 -3.33 33.39
CA LEU A 36 2.21 -3.28 32.07
C LEU A 36 1.67 -1.87 31.80
N SER A 37 0.95 -1.28 32.76
CA SER A 37 0.34 0.05 32.60
C SER A 37 1.36 1.15 32.32
N VAL A 38 2.60 1.00 32.82
CA VAL A 38 3.68 1.95 32.56
C VAL A 38 4.62 1.52 31.43
N GLY A 39 4.28 0.45 30.70
CA GLY A 39 5.08 -0.12 29.63
C GLY A 39 6.46 -0.62 30.08
N ALA A 40 6.61 -1.03 31.34
CA ALA A 40 7.86 -1.55 31.89
C ALA A 40 8.09 -3.04 31.66
N LEU A 41 7.11 -3.76 31.12
CA LEU A 41 7.23 -5.18 30.77
C LEU A 41 7.34 -5.38 29.27
N SER A 42 8.17 -6.35 28.88
CA SER A 42 8.09 -6.94 27.54
C SER A 42 7.02 -8.03 27.57
N LEU A 43 5.89 -7.79 26.91
CA LEU A 43 4.97 -8.86 26.50
C LEU A 43 5.48 -9.44 25.17
N ASP A 44 6.69 -9.98 25.15
CA ASP A 44 7.45 -10.29 23.95
C ASP A 44 8.14 -9.05 23.36
N THR A 45 9.47 -9.15 23.29
CA THR A 45 10.27 -8.32 22.40
C THR A 45 10.05 -8.84 20.97
N ALA A 46 8.89 -8.53 20.37
CA ALA A 46 8.81 -8.53 18.92
C ALA A 46 9.65 -7.33 18.45
N PRO A 47 10.71 -7.54 17.66
CA PRO A 47 11.60 -6.46 17.30
C PRO A 47 10.83 -5.44 16.47
N LEU A 48 11.24 -4.17 16.54
CA LEU A 48 10.75 -3.05 15.73
C LEU A 48 10.89 -3.26 14.19
N HIS A 49 11.21 -4.47 13.74
CA HIS A 49 11.20 -4.94 12.35
C HIS A 49 9.83 -5.48 11.91
N ALA A 50 8.85 -5.69 12.79
CA ALA A 50 7.53 -6.25 12.45
C ALA A 50 6.60 -5.33 11.64
N LEU A 51 7.07 -4.15 11.21
CA LEU A 51 6.39 -3.34 10.19
C LEU A 51 6.99 -3.53 8.78
N SER A 52 8.22 -4.07 8.70
CA SER A 52 8.89 -4.31 7.43
C SER A 52 8.68 -5.77 7.04
N LEU A 53 7.83 -5.96 6.04
CA LEU A 53 7.51 -7.27 5.50
C LEU A 53 8.68 -7.75 4.63
N VAL A 54 9.23 -8.91 4.94
CA VAL A 54 10.28 -9.52 4.12
C VAL A 54 9.68 -9.90 2.78
N GLY A 55 10.29 -9.44 1.69
CA GLY A 55 9.88 -9.75 0.32
C GLY A 55 10.64 -10.94 -0.27
N SER A 56 10.70 -11.00 -1.60
CA SER A 56 11.49 -11.98 -2.34
C SER A 56 12.88 -11.42 -2.68
N SER A 57 13.91 -12.25 -2.58
CA SER A 57 15.29 -11.91 -2.96
C SER A 57 15.55 -12.06 -4.46
N ILE A 58 14.65 -12.74 -5.18
CA ILE A 58 14.81 -13.14 -6.59
C ILE A 58 14.07 -12.17 -7.52
N LEU A 59 12.94 -11.64 -7.06
CA LEU A 59 12.10 -10.75 -7.85
C LEU A 59 12.67 -9.33 -7.90
N PRO A 60 12.54 -8.63 -9.05
CA PRO A 60 12.91 -7.22 -9.15
C PRO A 60 12.03 -6.34 -8.25
N SER A 61 12.52 -5.16 -7.89
CA SER A 61 11.75 -4.17 -7.09
C SER A 61 10.46 -3.69 -7.77
N GLN A 62 10.34 -3.93 -9.08
CA GLN A 62 9.22 -3.57 -9.93
C GLN A 62 8.82 -4.82 -10.71
N VAL A 63 7.62 -5.35 -10.44
CA VAL A 63 7.10 -6.54 -11.09
C VAL A 63 6.19 -6.09 -12.25
N PRO A 64 6.56 -6.39 -13.51
CA PRO A 64 5.67 -6.13 -14.63
C PRO A 64 4.50 -7.11 -14.58
N LEU A 65 3.28 -6.58 -14.57
CA LEU A 65 2.06 -7.31 -14.84
C LEU A 65 1.79 -7.29 -16.36
N VAL A 66 0.70 -7.92 -16.76
CA VAL A 66 0.15 -7.82 -18.11
C VAL A 66 -0.23 -6.38 -18.46
N ASP A 67 -0.21 -6.05 -19.76
CA ASP A 67 -0.61 -4.73 -20.31
C ASP A 67 0.27 -3.55 -19.87
N GLY A 68 1.56 -3.80 -19.61
CA GLY A 68 2.53 -2.73 -19.31
C GLY A 68 2.39 -2.11 -17.91
N VAL A 69 1.39 -2.54 -17.14
CA VAL A 69 1.21 -2.12 -15.74
C VAL A 69 2.33 -2.71 -14.91
N THR A 70 3.01 -1.88 -14.14
CA THR A 70 4.10 -2.31 -13.26
C THR A 70 3.69 -2.03 -11.82
N VAL A 71 3.86 -3.02 -10.94
CA VAL A 71 3.60 -2.87 -9.50
C VAL A 71 4.88 -2.98 -8.68
N SER A 72 4.92 -2.27 -7.56
CA SER A 72 6.03 -2.38 -6.62
C SER A 72 6.04 -3.75 -5.96
N LEU A 73 7.24 -4.33 -5.79
CA LEU A 73 7.41 -5.56 -5.02
C LEU A 73 6.82 -5.41 -3.60
N GLY A 74 6.91 -4.23 -3.01
CA GLY A 74 6.30 -3.96 -1.69
C GLY A 74 4.78 -4.09 -1.68
N ASP A 75 4.10 -3.70 -2.76
CA ASP A 75 2.64 -3.81 -2.87
C ASP A 75 2.21 -5.25 -3.07
N VAL A 76 2.96 -6.01 -3.89
CA VAL A 76 2.73 -7.44 -4.10
C VAL A 76 2.91 -8.21 -2.80
N VAL A 77 3.97 -7.92 -2.05
CA VAL A 77 4.26 -8.55 -0.76
C VAL A 77 3.19 -8.20 0.28
N SER A 78 2.74 -6.95 0.31
CA SER A 78 1.63 -6.51 1.18
C SER A 78 0.32 -7.22 0.83
N HIS A 79 0.02 -7.39 -0.47
CA HIS A 79 -1.14 -8.15 -0.92
C HIS A 79 -1.05 -9.62 -0.52
N ALA A 80 0.11 -10.26 -0.71
CA ALA A 80 0.34 -11.65 -0.34
C ALA A 80 0.18 -11.89 1.16
N HIS A 81 0.72 -10.98 1.96
CA HIS A 81 0.60 -11.01 3.41
C HIS A 81 -0.85 -10.82 3.86
N ALA A 82 -1.56 -9.84 3.29
CA ALA A 82 -2.98 -9.62 3.57
C ALA A 82 -3.83 -10.87 3.22
N ALA A 83 -3.55 -11.51 2.09
CA ALA A 83 -4.23 -12.73 1.66
C ALA A 83 -3.91 -13.93 2.59
N SER A 84 -2.69 -13.98 3.15
CA SER A 84 -2.28 -15.04 4.07
C SER A 84 -2.95 -14.96 5.45
N GLY A 85 -3.40 -13.76 5.86
CA GLY A 85 -3.96 -13.51 7.19
C GLY A 85 -2.96 -13.68 8.34
N LEU A 86 -1.66 -13.83 8.04
CA LEU A 86 -0.60 -13.99 9.02
C LEU A 86 -0.26 -12.64 9.67
N THR A 87 0.37 -12.68 10.85
CA THR A 87 1.05 -11.50 11.38
C THR A 87 2.36 -11.25 10.62
N ALA A 88 2.90 -10.04 10.68
CA ALA A 88 4.17 -9.72 10.01
C ALA A 88 5.32 -10.59 10.52
N ASP A 89 5.37 -10.90 11.82
CA ASP A 89 6.36 -11.81 12.40
C ASP A 89 6.20 -13.24 11.86
N ALA A 90 4.97 -13.74 11.77
CA ALA A 90 4.71 -15.08 11.24
C ALA A 90 5.08 -15.16 9.75
N TRP A 91 4.81 -14.11 8.97
CA TRP A 91 5.23 -14.00 7.57
C TRP A 91 6.76 -13.95 7.42
N ASN A 92 7.42 -13.14 8.25
CA ASN A 92 8.87 -13.02 8.25
C ASN A 92 9.56 -14.30 8.75
N ALA A 93 8.86 -15.13 9.54
CA ALA A 93 9.34 -16.44 9.98
C ALA A 93 9.13 -17.57 8.95
N LEU A 94 8.38 -17.33 7.86
CA LEU A 94 8.24 -18.32 6.78
C LEU A 94 9.58 -18.60 6.09
N ASP A 95 9.70 -19.80 5.55
CA ASP A 95 10.80 -20.17 4.66
C ASP A 95 10.73 -19.33 3.38
N GLU A 96 11.89 -19.01 2.81
CA GLU A 96 11.97 -18.21 1.58
C GLU A 96 11.17 -18.84 0.42
N GLY A 97 11.25 -20.17 0.25
CA GLY A 97 10.48 -20.87 -0.78
C GLY A 97 8.95 -20.74 -0.60
N THR A 98 8.46 -20.96 0.61
CA THR A 98 7.03 -20.80 0.96
C THR A 98 6.56 -19.37 0.74
N ARG A 99 7.40 -18.40 1.10
CA ARG A 99 7.11 -16.98 0.92
C ARG A 99 7.07 -16.59 -0.56
N ASP A 100 8.04 -17.06 -1.33
CA ASP A 100 8.14 -16.80 -2.77
C ASP A 100 6.96 -17.42 -3.53
N GLU A 101 6.51 -18.61 -3.14
CA GLU A 101 5.28 -19.21 -3.68
C GLU A 101 4.05 -18.34 -3.40
N ALA A 102 3.88 -17.85 -2.17
CA ALA A 102 2.77 -16.96 -1.81
C ALA A 102 2.81 -15.61 -2.56
N ILE A 103 4.00 -15.04 -2.74
CA ILE A 103 4.22 -13.83 -3.54
C ILE A 103 3.88 -14.12 -5.02
N GLY A 104 4.32 -15.26 -5.56
CA GLY A 104 4.02 -15.68 -6.93
C GLY A 104 2.54 -15.92 -7.20
N VAL A 105 1.80 -16.46 -6.23
CA VAL A 105 0.33 -16.56 -6.28
C VAL A 105 -0.30 -15.15 -6.32
N SER A 106 0.21 -14.22 -5.54
CA SER A 106 -0.30 -12.84 -5.51
C SER A 106 -0.04 -12.08 -6.81
N ILE A 107 1.10 -12.30 -7.47
CA ILE A 107 1.36 -11.74 -8.81
C ILE A 107 0.34 -12.28 -9.81
N GLN A 108 0.04 -13.57 -9.78
CA GLN A 108 -0.97 -14.17 -10.67
C GLN A 108 -2.37 -13.61 -10.40
N GLN A 109 -2.74 -13.42 -9.13
CA GLN A 109 -4.02 -12.80 -8.75
C GLN A 109 -4.10 -11.36 -9.25
N LEU A 110 -3.08 -10.53 -8.98
CA LEU A 110 -3.04 -9.15 -9.46
C LEU A 110 -3.03 -9.06 -10.99
N THR A 111 -2.39 -10.02 -11.67
CA THR A 111 -2.43 -10.12 -13.13
C THR A 111 -3.85 -10.43 -13.61
N ALA A 112 -4.49 -11.46 -13.04
CA ALA A 112 -5.85 -11.85 -13.40
C ALA A 112 -6.88 -10.77 -13.06
N GLU A 113 -6.69 -10.04 -11.96
CA GLU A 113 -7.51 -8.88 -11.60
C GLU A 113 -7.29 -7.70 -12.53
N ALA A 114 -6.06 -7.47 -13.00
CA ALA A 114 -5.77 -6.47 -14.03
C ALA A 114 -6.46 -6.85 -15.35
N GLU A 115 -6.40 -8.12 -15.77
CA GLU A 115 -7.13 -8.62 -16.95
C GLU A 115 -8.64 -8.54 -16.78
N ALA A 116 -9.17 -8.86 -15.59
CA ALA A 116 -10.59 -8.79 -15.29
C ALA A 116 -11.08 -7.33 -15.28
N LYS A 117 -10.31 -6.41 -14.67
CA LYS A 117 -10.58 -4.96 -14.72
C LYS A 117 -10.51 -4.44 -16.15
N LYS A 118 -9.55 -4.91 -16.96
CA LYS A 118 -9.49 -4.60 -18.39
C LYS A 118 -10.73 -5.12 -19.11
N ALA A 119 -11.13 -6.37 -18.92
CA ALA A 119 -12.33 -6.94 -19.53
C ALA A 119 -13.62 -6.18 -19.13
N MET A 120 -13.68 -5.69 -17.88
CA MET A 120 -14.80 -4.89 -17.38
C MET A 120 -14.79 -3.45 -17.89
N THR A 121 -13.60 -2.89 -18.15
CA THR A 121 -13.41 -1.59 -18.81
C THR A 121 -13.58 -1.68 -20.34
N SER A 122 -13.48 -2.88 -20.92
CA SER A 122 -13.56 -3.15 -22.36
C SER A 122 -14.99 -3.45 -22.89
N SER A 123 -16.03 -3.29 -22.06
CA SER A 123 -17.42 -3.34 -22.56
C SER A 123 -17.85 -2.05 -23.27
N ASP A 124 -16.94 -1.10 -23.48
CA ASP A 124 -17.05 -0.01 -24.45
C ASP A 124 -15.83 -0.08 -25.39
N PRO A 125 -15.99 -0.33 -26.71
CA PRO A 125 -14.86 -0.40 -27.62
C PRO A 125 -14.48 1.01 -28.09
N ALA A 126 -13.88 1.81 -27.22
CA ALA A 126 -13.08 2.97 -27.62
C ALA A 126 -12.15 3.42 -26.50
N ALA A 127 -10.88 3.60 -26.86
CA ALA A 127 -9.81 4.27 -26.12
C ALA A 127 -9.03 3.46 -25.07
N ALA A 128 -7.91 2.94 -25.58
CA ALA A 128 -6.68 2.61 -24.90
C ALA A 128 -6.18 3.67 -23.90
N GLU A 129 -5.50 3.17 -22.87
CA GLU A 129 -4.29 3.70 -22.22
C GLU A 129 -4.19 5.21 -21.90
N ALA A 130 -4.18 5.54 -20.61
CA ALA A 130 -2.96 6.00 -19.91
C ALA A 130 -3.32 6.58 -18.53
N GLY A 131 -2.71 6.05 -17.48
CA GLY A 131 -2.45 6.82 -16.27
C GLY A 131 -1.08 7.48 -16.40
N ASP A 132 -1.02 8.81 -16.49
CA ASP A 132 0.10 9.61 -15.98
C ASP A 132 -0.41 11.01 -15.61
N ALA A 133 -0.40 11.30 -14.31
CA ALA A 133 -0.66 12.62 -13.77
C ALA A 133 0.57 13.50 -14.02
N GLY A 134 0.65 14.06 -15.23
CA GLY A 134 1.79 14.85 -15.69
C GLY A 134 1.44 15.85 -16.81
N ASN A 135 0.29 16.52 -16.72
CA ASN A 135 -0.09 17.72 -17.49
C ASN A 135 0.13 17.71 -19.02
N THR A 136 0.03 16.55 -19.67
CA THR A 136 -0.11 16.47 -21.12
C THR A 136 -1.33 15.62 -21.43
N PRO A 137 -2.46 16.21 -21.86
CA PRO A 137 -3.62 15.43 -22.23
C PRO A 137 -3.28 14.52 -23.42
N PRO A 138 -3.81 13.29 -23.45
CA PRO A 138 -3.63 12.38 -24.56
C PRO A 138 -4.04 13.07 -25.87
N ALA A 139 -3.20 12.97 -26.89
CA ALA A 139 -3.43 13.60 -28.19
C ALA A 139 -4.81 13.22 -28.81
N ALA A 140 -5.39 12.10 -28.37
CA ALA A 140 -6.73 11.64 -28.70
C ALA A 140 -7.83 12.64 -28.27
N GLU A 141 -7.89 13.02 -26.99
CA GLU A 141 -8.93 13.93 -26.46
C GLU A 141 -8.89 15.30 -27.13
N LYS A 142 -7.68 15.81 -27.41
CA LYS A 142 -7.49 17.05 -28.16
C LYS A 142 -8.04 16.92 -29.59
N GLY A 143 -7.82 15.79 -30.25
CA GLY A 143 -8.33 15.51 -31.59
C GLY A 143 -9.85 15.47 -31.63
N GLU A 144 -10.48 14.85 -30.63
CA GLU A 144 -11.95 14.79 -30.49
C GLU A 144 -12.56 16.17 -30.25
N LEU A 145 -11.95 17.00 -29.40
CA LEU A 145 -12.42 18.37 -29.15
C LEU A 145 -12.29 19.26 -30.39
N ILE A 146 -11.20 19.11 -31.14
CA ILE A 146 -11.01 19.80 -32.43
C ILE A 146 -12.12 19.41 -33.41
N GLN A 147 -12.42 18.12 -33.53
CA GLN A 147 -13.47 17.63 -34.43
C GLN A 147 -14.86 18.13 -34.02
N GLN A 148 -15.15 18.21 -32.72
CA GLN A 148 -16.41 18.75 -32.24
C GLN A 148 -16.54 20.26 -32.46
N LEU A 149 -15.45 21.03 -32.36
CA LEU A 149 -15.42 22.45 -32.69
C LEU A 149 -15.58 22.71 -34.19
N GLU A 150 -14.96 21.90 -35.04
CA GLU A 150 -15.17 21.94 -36.50
C GLU A 150 -16.64 21.64 -36.85
N ALA A 151 -17.23 20.62 -36.22
CA ALA A 151 -18.64 20.28 -36.41
C ALA A 151 -19.60 21.39 -35.92
N ALA A 152 -19.23 22.09 -34.85
CA ALA A 152 -19.97 23.25 -34.34
C ALA A 152 -19.69 24.55 -35.13
N GLY A 153 -18.77 24.53 -36.10
CA GLY A 153 -18.39 25.71 -36.89
C GLY A 153 -17.68 26.80 -36.09
N VAL A 154 -17.07 26.45 -34.95
CA VAL A 154 -16.40 27.39 -34.04
C VAL A 154 -14.97 27.60 -34.52
N ALA A 155 -14.51 28.85 -34.58
CA ALA A 155 -13.13 29.15 -34.92
C ALA A 155 -12.19 28.76 -33.75
N PHE A 156 -11.22 27.88 -34.00
CA PHE A 156 -10.20 27.47 -33.02
C PHE A 156 -8.80 27.42 -33.65
N ASP A 157 -7.78 27.40 -32.79
CA ASP A 157 -6.37 27.24 -33.21
C ASP A 157 -5.86 25.85 -32.81
N LYS A 158 -5.15 25.18 -33.72
CA LYS A 158 -4.57 23.83 -33.50
C LYS A 158 -3.49 23.82 -32.41
N ARG A 159 -2.97 24.98 -32.03
CA ARG A 159 -2.00 25.16 -30.92
C ARG A 159 -2.68 25.36 -29.58
N TRP A 160 -4.02 25.49 -29.53
CA TRP A 160 -4.74 25.56 -28.26
C TRP A 160 -4.63 24.22 -27.50
N GLY A 161 -4.51 24.35 -26.17
CA GLY A 161 -4.61 23.25 -25.24
C GLY A 161 -6.06 22.84 -25.00
N VAL A 162 -6.25 21.68 -24.37
CA VAL A 162 -7.56 21.07 -24.10
C VAL A 162 -8.50 22.00 -23.33
N ASP A 163 -8.00 22.77 -22.36
CA ASP A 163 -8.82 23.72 -21.59
C ASP A 163 -9.47 24.79 -22.47
N LYS A 164 -8.72 25.34 -23.43
CA LYS A 164 -9.23 26.37 -24.34
C LYS A 164 -10.21 25.80 -25.36
N LEU A 165 -9.94 24.60 -25.87
CA LEU A 165 -10.84 23.92 -26.80
C LEU A 165 -12.17 23.56 -26.11
N THR A 166 -12.10 23.07 -24.88
CA THR A 166 -13.27 22.74 -24.06
C THR A 166 -14.10 23.98 -23.71
N ALA A 167 -13.44 25.07 -23.34
CA ALA A 167 -14.11 26.35 -23.08
C ALA A 167 -14.81 26.88 -24.32
N ALA A 168 -14.16 26.87 -25.48
CA ALA A 168 -14.75 27.31 -26.75
C ALA A 168 -15.98 26.45 -27.14
N LEU A 169 -15.91 25.14 -26.92
CA LEU A 169 -17.01 24.23 -27.21
C LEU A 169 -18.19 24.46 -26.25
N THR A 170 -17.90 24.73 -24.98
CA THR A 170 -18.92 25.01 -23.97
C THR A 170 -19.64 26.33 -24.25
N GLU A 171 -18.90 27.37 -24.65
CA GLU A 171 -19.50 28.65 -25.01
C GLU A 171 -20.34 28.54 -26.28
N ALA A 172 -19.88 27.80 -27.30
CA ALA A 172 -20.67 27.56 -28.51
C ALA A 172 -21.97 26.77 -28.29
N ARG A 173 -22.10 26.04 -27.17
CA ARG A 173 -23.33 25.35 -26.77
C ARG A 173 -24.29 26.24 -25.98
N LYS A 174 -23.88 27.44 -25.57
CA LYS A 174 -24.71 28.39 -24.82
C LYS A 174 -25.38 29.45 -25.69
N ASP A 175 -24.88 29.68 -26.90
CA ASP A 175 -25.56 30.43 -27.97
C ASP A 175 -26.60 29.55 -28.70
#